data_AF-A0A6J2U1B6-F1
#
_entry.id   AF-A0A6J2U1B6-F1
#
_cell.length_a   1.000
_cell.length_b   1.000
_cell.length_c   1.000
_cell.angle_alpha   90.00
_cell.angle_beta   90.00
_cell.angle_gamma   90.00
#
_symmetry.space_group_name_H-M   'P 1'
#
loop_
_entity.id
_entity.type
_entity.pdbx_description
1 polymer ?
#
loop_
_entity_poly.entity_id
_entity_poly.type
_entity_poly.pdbx_seq_one_letter_code
_entity_poly.pdbx_strand_id
1 'polypeptide(L)'
;MLDVVETKIKECKETEIKTPSGNAYWKYRGLRFSTSEGVLCWKENETLLFRECNTHSGRWLPESVTCKTRDEPNTFCPNDLLEIMMRNDNPVCLKISPHPHQYDDAYCHGSNVIIPLDLSVPDSDLSIAVTKFLSSKGINRFWLPLKRNDTLPLYKVRLPGTRWSEIFEGSIEIADLRSNKNCLSTIVVHNQKNNSHQNRHTQFINEVTHCNELIHSVCIFRKKLLSRTGCKENFGALSYRPAECYGLEWNHKSRSRSINALNVNNFFEKRNVLQLIFRDLISKSRRNEFFEVESFADEADKVYVVLMNRKEEFKILHKNNDNEFPLISEEIVPITNNLVTMILKFNVELQQLVLIVYNSRFIWRIEEDDENEGVAIFQDAESQEPSEMLTGAFKHEYYRFLQANHTYEDFVNDPHLQMGTFIPDKLLNRLNEISEMLNVTQKRSPVIIIKIYSSDRLFQELSTKKQIVSGRIVSISIPGFNTELPDIVPIALHVSPDEAKNKNDSIELCHYWNFRNWVTDAT
;
A
#
# COMPACT_ATOMS: atom_id res chain seq x y z
N MET A 1 -65.87 23.71 17.01
CA MET A 1 -64.99 22.59 17.39
C MET A 1 -65.01 21.62 16.22
N LEU A 2 -63.95 21.58 15.42
CA LEU A 2 -63.74 20.51 14.46
C LEU A 2 -63.02 19.40 15.23
N ASP A 3 -63.71 18.28 15.45
CA ASP A 3 -63.13 17.09 16.03
C ASP A 3 -62.03 16.58 15.10
N VAL A 4 -60.78 16.74 15.52
CA VAL A 4 -59.63 16.09 14.89
C VAL A 4 -59.74 14.61 15.24
N VAL A 5 -60.31 13.84 14.32
CA VAL A 5 -60.29 12.38 14.39
C VAL A 5 -58.84 11.95 14.25
N GLU A 6 -58.20 11.57 15.37
CA GLU A 6 -56.90 10.90 15.37
C GLU A 6 -57.04 9.56 14.64
N THR A 7 -56.78 9.56 13.33
CA THR A 7 -56.65 8.32 12.56
C THR A 7 -55.44 7.55 13.08
N LYS A 8 -55.71 6.43 13.78
CA LYS A 8 -54.70 5.46 14.22
C LYS A 8 -53.82 5.06 13.04
N ILE A 9 -52.54 5.41 13.11
CA ILE A 9 -51.51 4.98 12.16
C ILE A 9 -51.48 3.45 12.19
N LYS A 10 -51.69 2.79 11.03
CA LYS A 10 -51.58 1.33 10.92
C LYS A 10 -50.14 0.94 10.59
N GLU A 11 -49.61 -0.01 11.34
CA GLU A 11 -48.28 -0.59 11.12
C GLU A 11 -48.33 -1.61 9.97
N CYS A 12 -47.32 -1.59 9.09
CA CYS A 12 -47.20 -2.62 8.06
C CYS A 12 -46.68 -3.92 8.66
N LYS A 13 -47.39 -5.02 8.39
CA LYS A 13 -46.97 -6.36 8.84
C LYS A 13 -45.60 -6.71 8.29
N GLU A 14 -44.77 -7.35 9.10
CA GLU A 14 -43.49 -7.88 8.62
C GLU A 14 -43.74 -8.89 7.50
N THR A 15 -42.94 -8.81 6.44
CA THR A 15 -43.02 -9.75 5.32
C THR A 15 -41.65 -10.35 5.03
N GLU A 16 -41.64 -11.62 4.64
CA GLU A 16 -40.44 -12.38 4.30
C GLU A 16 -40.55 -12.85 2.85
N ILE A 17 -39.47 -12.70 2.09
CA ILE A 17 -39.35 -13.19 0.72
C ILE A 17 -38.13 -14.09 0.64
N LYS A 18 -38.35 -15.33 0.23
CA LYS A 18 -37.28 -16.31 0.03
C LYS A 18 -36.58 -16.02 -1.30
N THR A 19 -35.26 -15.94 -1.26
CA THR A 19 -34.38 -15.73 -2.41
C THR A 19 -33.37 -16.89 -2.49
N PRO A 20 -32.69 -17.09 -3.63
CA PRO A 20 -31.65 -18.11 -3.73
C PRO A 20 -30.51 -17.93 -2.73
N SER A 21 -30.18 -16.69 -2.36
CA SER A 21 -29.08 -16.35 -1.45
C SER A 21 -29.50 -16.21 0.02
N GLY A 22 -30.78 -16.44 0.34
CA GLY A 22 -31.32 -16.35 1.71
C GLY A 22 -32.67 -15.66 1.79
N ASN A 23 -33.05 -15.19 2.97
CA ASN A 23 -34.36 -14.58 3.20
C ASN A 23 -34.23 -13.05 3.33
N ALA A 24 -35.06 -12.33 2.59
CA ALA A 24 -35.19 -10.88 2.64
C ALA A 24 -36.38 -10.49 3.53
N TYR A 25 -36.11 -9.78 4.62
CA TYR A 25 -37.11 -9.40 5.62
C TYR A 25 -37.46 -7.92 5.52
N TRP A 26 -38.75 -7.59 5.42
CA TRP A 26 -39.24 -6.22 5.44
C TRP A 26 -39.90 -5.92 6.77
N LYS A 27 -39.24 -5.09 7.58
CA LYS A 27 -39.73 -4.70 8.91
C LYS A 27 -40.12 -3.24 8.94
N TYR A 28 -41.25 -2.96 9.59
CA TYR A 28 -41.69 -1.59 9.85
C TYR A 28 -41.01 -1.08 11.12
N ARG A 29 -40.25 0.01 11.00
CA ARG A 29 -39.50 0.62 12.11
C ARG A 29 -40.03 2.01 12.47
N GLY A 30 -41.32 2.25 12.27
CA GLY A 30 -41.91 3.59 12.44
C GLY A 30 -41.54 4.57 11.32
N LEU A 31 -40.99 4.08 10.20
CA LEU A 31 -40.52 4.86 9.07
C LEU A 31 -41.35 4.53 7.82
N ARG A 32 -41.62 5.56 7.00
CA ARG A 32 -42.41 5.43 5.77
C ARG A 32 -41.75 4.48 4.77
N PHE A 33 -40.43 4.53 4.65
CA PHE A 33 -39.67 3.66 3.74
C PHE A 33 -38.81 2.68 4.54
N SER A 34 -38.66 1.48 3.99
CA SER A 34 -37.75 0.46 4.50
C SER A 34 -36.93 -0.13 3.35
N THR A 35 -35.92 -0.92 3.70
CA THR A 35 -35.18 -1.83 2.79
C THR A 35 -35.22 -3.24 3.39
N SER A 36 -34.84 -4.25 2.63
CA SER A 36 -34.81 -5.62 3.13
C SER A 36 -33.63 -5.87 4.08
N GLU A 37 -33.89 -6.51 5.22
CA GLU A 37 -32.89 -7.03 6.15
C GLU A 37 -32.53 -8.49 5.78
N GLY A 38 -31.33 -8.94 6.16
CA GLY A 38 -30.83 -10.29 5.87
C GLY A 38 -30.18 -10.38 4.48
N VAL A 39 -30.99 -10.25 3.43
CA VAL A 39 -30.52 -10.15 2.05
C VAL A 39 -31.06 -8.88 1.42
N LEU A 40 -30.18 -8.09 0.79
CA LEU A 40 -30.56 -6.89 0.07
C LEU A 40 -31.23 -7.22 -1.26
N CYS A 41 -32.39 -6.63 -1.48
CA CYS A 41 -33.15 -6.79 -2.71
C CYS A 41 -32.83 -5.69 -3.71
N TRP A 42 -32.51 -6.12 -4.93
CA TRP A 42 -32.26 -5.25 -6.06
C TRP A 42 -33.38 -5.35 -7.09
N LYS A 43 -33.70 -4.22 -7.73
CA LYS A 43 -34.55 -4.18 -8.93
C LYS A 43 -33.79 -4.73 -10.14
N GLU A 44 -34.48 -4.94 -11.26
CA GLU A 44 -33.87 -5.50 -12.47
C GLU A 44 -32.77 -4.62 -13.08
N ASN A 45 -32.86 -3.30 -12.89
CA ASN A 45 -31.87 -2.32 -13.31
C ASN A 45 -30.76 -2.10 -12.26
N GLU A 46 -30.58 -3.05 -11.33
CA GLU A 46 -29.56 -3.02 -10.28
C GLU A 46 -29.66 -1.85 -9.30
N THR A 47 -30.83 -1.20 -9.20
CA THR A 47 -31.08 -0.20 -8.16
C THR A 47 -31.60 -0.85 -6.89
N LEU A 48 -31.24 -0.29 -5.74
CA LEU A 48 -31.71 -0.79 -4.45
C LEU A 48 -33.24 -0.69 -4.38
N LEU A 49 -33.89 -1.77 -3.98
CA LEU A 49 -35.34 -1.79 -3.83
C LEU A 49 -35.71 -1.20 -2.47
N PHE A 50 -36.59 -0.20 -2.48
CA PHE A 50 -37.25 0.32 -1.29
C PHE A 50 -38.73 -0.02 -1.35
N ARG A 51 -39.33 -0.25 -0.18
CA ARG A 51 -40.78 -0.38 -0.03
C ARG A 51 -41.32 0.70 0.86
N GLU A 52 -42.45 1.25 0.46
CA GLU A 52 -43.20 2.22 1.23
C GLU A 52 -44.23 1.50 2.08
N CYS A 53 -44.30 1.81 3.38
CA CYS A 53 -45.41 1.42 4.22
C CYS A 53 -46.53 2.45 4.09
N ASN A 54 -47.64 2.04 3.48
CA ASN A 54 -48.85 2.86 3.46
C ASN A 54 -49.52 2.77 4.83
N THR A 55 -49.36 3.82 5.64
CA THR A 55 -49.87 3.89 7.02
C THR A 55 -51.40 3.94 7.14
N HIS A 56 -52.12 4.22 6.05
CA HIS A 56 -53.59 4.21 6.03
C HIS A 56 -54.12 2.77 5.86
N SER A 57 -53.46 1.98 5.00
CA SER A 57 -53.87 0.59 4.69
C SER A 57 -53.13 -0.45 5.54
N GLY A 58 -51.96 -0.12 6.09
CA GLY A 58 -51.06 -1.07 6.76
C GLY A 58 -50.40 -2.06 5.78
N ARG A 59 -50.27 -1.69 4.50
CA ARG A 59 -49.69 -2.54 3.45
C ARG A 59 -48.41 -1.94 2.89
N TRP A 60 -47.49 -2.82 2.51
CA TRP A 60 -46.26 -2.45 1.80
C TRP A 60 -46.52 -2.22 0.31
N LEU A 61 -45.88 -1.20 -0.25
CA LEU A 61 -45.92 -0.86 -1.67
C LEU A 61 -44.50 -0.93 -2.28
N PRO A 62 -44.32 -1.61 -3.43
CA PRO A 62 -45.29 -2.49 -4.07
C PRO A 62 -45.56 -3.76 -3.22
N GLU A 63 -46.74 -4.37 -3.36
CA GLU A 63 -47.14 -5.58 -2.61
C GLU A 63 -46.29 -6.80 -3.01
N SER A 64 -46.01 -6.94 -4.31
CA SER A 64 -45.11 -7.95 -4.87
C SER A 64 -43.79 -7.32 -5.31
N VAL A 65 -42.68 -8.02 -5.03
CA VAL A 65 -41.34 -7.60 -5.44
C VAL A 65 -40.55 -8.80 -5.94
N THR A 66 -39.89 -8.65 -7.08
CA THR A 66 -38.89 -9.61 -7.56
C THR A 66 -37.54 -9.19 -6.99
N CYS A 67 -37.03 -9.96 -6.05
CA CYS A 67 -35.77 -9.68 -5.37
C CYS A 67 -34.64 -10.41 -6.10
N LYS A 68 -33.79 -9.67 -6.83
CA LYS A 68 -32.51 -10.20 -7.31
C LYS A 68 -31.46 -10.03 -6.22
N THR A 69 -30.64 -11.05 -6.03
CA THR A 69 -29.47 -11.02 -5.16
C THR A 69 -28.22 -10.84 -6.02
N ARG A 70 -27.21 -10.12 -5.52
CA ARG A 70 -25.92 -10.03 -6.20
C ARG A 70 -25.07 -11.22 -5.75
N ASP A 71 -24.59 -12.01 -6.71
CA ASP A 71 -23.62 -13.06 -6.42
C ASP A 71 -22.26 -12.40 -6.16
N GLU A 72 -21.62 -12.77 -5.06
CA GLU A 72 -20.30 -12.27 -4.71
C GLU A 72 -19.26 -13.34 -4.99
N PRO A 73 -18.40 -13.14 -5.99
CA PRO A 73 -17.43 -14.16 -6.37
C PRO A 73 -16.30 -14.33 -5.33
N ASN A 74 -16.03 -13.29 -4.53
CA ASN A 74 -14.93 -13.26 -3.57
C ASN A 74 -15.44 -12.93 -2.17
N THR A 75 -14.83 -13.53 -1.14
CA THR A 75 -15.17 -13.26 0.26
C THR A 75 -14.17 -12.30 0.92
N PHE A 76 -12.90 -12.34 0.50
CA PHE A 76 -11.78 -11.64 1.12
C PHE A 76 -11.00 -10.76 0.14
N CYS A 77 -10.89 -11.20 -1.12
CA CYS A 77 -10.17 -10.47 -2.16
C CYS A 77 -11.04 -9.36 -2.77
N PRO A 78 -10.42 -8.24 -3.19
CA PRO A 78 -11.05 -7.28 -4.10
C PRO A 78 -11.77 -7.94 -5.26
N ASN A 79 -12.88 -7.35 -5.70
CA ASN A 79 -13.79 -7.95 -6.70
C ASN A 79 -13.14 -8.15 -8.07
N ASP A 80 -12.09 -7.39 -8.38
CA ASP A 80 -11.29 -7.45 -9.61
C ASP A 80 -10.12 -8.45 -9.53
N LEU A 81 -9.91 -9.09 -8.38
CA LEU A 81 -8.95 -10.16 -8.19
C LEU A 81 -9.65 -11.52 -8.12
N LEU A 82 -8.90 -12.59 -8.31
CA LEU A 82 -9.37 -13.97 -8.15
C LEU A 82 -9.00 -14.47 -6.76
N GLU A 83 -9.98 -15.01 -6.03
CA GLU A 83 -9.74 -15.61 -4.71
C GLU A 83 -9.44 -17.10 -4.83
N ILE A 84 -8.29 -17.52 -4.28
CA ILE A 84 -7.96 -18.93 -4.12
C ILE A 84 -7.90 -19.27 -2.64
N MET A 85 -8.80 -20.15 -2.21
CA MET A 85 -8.81 -20.67 -0.85
C MET A 85 -7.72 -21.73 -0.67
N MET A 86 -6.81 -21.50 0.27
CA MET A 86 -5.82 -22.49 0.71
C MET A 86 -6.38 -23.38 1.82
N ARG A 87 -5.74 -24.53 2.09
CA ARG A 87 -6.17 -25.49 3.13
C ARG A 87 -6.24 -24.91 4.55
N ASN A 88 -5.50 -23.83 4.82
CA ASN A 88 -5.41 -23.20 6.14
C ASN A 88 -6.29 -21.94 6.26
N ASP A 89 -7.38 -21.83 5.50
CA ASP A 89 -8.32 -20.70 5.48
C ASP A 89 -7.66 -19.31 5.28
N ASN A 90 -6.48 -19.28 4.69
CA ASN A 90 -5.82 -18.05 4.29
C ASN A 90 -6.04 -17.89 2.79
N PRO A 91 -6.94 -17.00 2.34
CA PRO A 91 -7.15 -16.74 0.92
C PRO A 91 -5.92 -16.07 0.33
N VAL A 92 -5.68 -16.34 -0.95
CA VAL A 92 -4.70 -15.61 -1.76
C VAL A 92 -5.40 -14.97 -2.92
N CYS A 93 -5.07 -13.70 -3.15
CA CYS A 93 -5.65 -12.94 -4.24
C CYS A 93 -4.71 -12.98 -5.43
N LEU A 94 -5.25 -13.34 -6.60
CA LEU A 94 -4.50 -13.42 -7.85
C LEU A 94 -5.04 -12.41 -8.85
N LYS A 95 -4.12 -11.74 -9.53
CA LYS A 95 -4.42 -10.97 -10.75
C LYS A 95 -3.81 -11.71 -11.91
N ILE A 96 -4.63 -12.05 -12.90
CA ILE A 96 -4.16 -12.70 -14.12
C ILE A 96 -4.56 -11.84 -15.30
N SER A 97 -3.60 -11.59 -16.19
CA SER A 97 -3.88 -10.91 -17.46
C SER A 97 -5.00 -11.64 -18.23
N PRO A 98 -6.04 -10.92 -18.69
CA PRO A 98 -7.14 -11.57 -19.38
C PRO A 98 -6.64 -12.24 -20.67
N HIS A 99 -5.62 -11.65 -21.32
CA HIS A 99 -5.04 -12.12 -22.57
C HIS A 99 -3.50 -12.07 -22.44
N PRO A 100 -2.74 -12.92 -23.17
CA PRO A 100 -1.28 -12.81 -23.22
C PRO A 100 -0.85 -11.44 -23.75
N HIS A 101 0.19 -10.85 -23.17
CA HIS A 101 0.70 -9.53 -23.55
C HIS A 101 2.22 -9.46 -23.45
N GLN A 102 2.79 -8.40 -24.02
CA GLN A 102 4.20 -8.07 -23.88
C GLN A 102 4.54 -7.79 -22.42
N TYR A 103 5.79 -8.02 -22.04
CA TYR A 103 6.25 -7.77 -20.69
C TYR A 103 5.96 -6.33 -20.25
N ASP A 104 5.27 -6.21 -19.11
CA ASP A 104 4.89 -4.93 -18.52
C ASP A 104 5.27 -4.93 -17.04
N ASP A 105 6.26 -4.11 -16.70
CA ASP A 105 6.71 -3.90 -15.32
C ASP A 105 5.55 -3.46 -14.40
N ALA A 106 4.54 -2.76 -14.97
CA ALA A 106 3.44 -2.17 -14.21
C ALA A 106 2.31 -3.13 -13.86
N TYR A 107 2.17 -4.23 -14.58
CA TYR A 107 0.96 -5.06 -14.51
C TYR A 107 0.75 -5.67 -13.12
N CYS A 108 1.84 -6.15 -12.50
CA CYS A 108 1.84 -6.81 -11.20
C CYS A 108 2.20 -5.90 -10.02
N HIS A 109 2.14 -4.57 -10.19
CA HIS A 109 2.37 -3.64 -9.09
C HIS A 109 1.58 -3.97 -7.83
N GLY A 110 2.20 -3.78 -6.67
CA GLY A 110 1.63 -4.09 -5.36
C GLY A 110 1.59 -5.58 -5.00
N SER A 111 1.97 -6.48 -5.92
CA SER A 111 2.19 -7.90 -5.63
C SER A 111 3.40 -8.04 -4.72
N ASN A 112 3.36 -9.02 -3.81
CA ASN A 112 4.39 -9.25 -2.81
C ASN A 112 4.84 -10.71 -2.74
N VAL A 113 4.49 -11.50 -3.75
CA VAL A 113 4.93 -12.90 -3.89
C VAL A 113 5.27 -13.17 -5.35
N ILE A 114 6.48 -13.65 -5.58
CA ILE A 114 7.02 -14.06 -6.86
C ILE A 114 7.19 -15.57 -6.84
N ILE A 115 6.37 -16.30 -7.60
CA ILE A 115 6.54 -17.75 -7.79
C ILE A 115 7.46 -17.99 -9.00
N PRO A 116 8.50 -18.85 -8.89
CA PRO A 116 8.81 -19.73 -7.76
C PRO A 116 9.74 -19.14 -6.70
N LEU A 117 10.25 -17.92 -6.88
CA LEU A 117 11.37 -17.39 -6.10
C LEU A 117 11.10 -17.28 -4.59
N ASP A 118 9.86 -16.98 -4.20
CA ASP A 118 9.44 -16.78 -2.79
C ASP A 118 8.88 -18.05 -2.16
N LEU A 119 8.98 -19.18 -2.86
CA LEU A 119 8.57 -20.47 -2.33
C LEU A 119 9.77 -21.12 -1.65
N SER A 120 9.78 -21.10 -0.32
CA SER A 120 10.81 -21.80 0.48
C SER A 120 10.80 -23.33 0.32
N VAL A 121 9.72 -23.90 -0.24
CA VAL A 121 9.61 -25.33 -0.58
C VAL A 121 8.72 -25.49 -1.83
N PRO A 122 9.10 -26.31 -2.84
CA PRO A 122 8.28 -26.56 -4.03
C PRO A 122 6.88 -27.13 -3.73
N ASP A 123 6.68 -27.70 -2.53
CA ASP A 123 5.42 -28.31 -2.05
C ASP A 123 4.61 -27.39 -1.11
N SER A 124 4.84 -26.07 -1.09
CA SER A 124 3.97 -25.17 -0.34
C SER A 124 2.51 -25.29 -0.81
N ASP A 125 1.53 -25.29 0.10
CA ASP A 125 0.11 -25.34 -0.28
C ASP A 125 -0.27 -24.25 -1.30
N LEU A 126 0.44 -23.11 -1.25
CA LEU A 126 0.31 -22.02 -2.20
C LEU A 126 0.68 -22.42 -3.63
N SER A 127 1.85 -23.03 -3.82
CA SER A 127 2.32 -23.45 -5.16
C SER A 127 1.36 -24.46 -5.77
N ILE A 128 0.88 -25.42 -4.98
CA ILE A 128 -0.09 -26.44 -5.42
C ILE A 128 -1.42 -25.79 -5.80
N ALA A 129 -1.95 -24.89 -4.97
CA ALA A 129 -3.22 -24.24 -5.21
C ALA A 129 -3.18 -23.34 -6.47
N VAL A 130 -2.14 -22.51 -6.59
CA VAL A 130 -1.95 -21.61 -7.73
C VAL A 130 -1.72 -22.40 -9.01
N THR A 131 -0.84 -23.39 -9.02
CA THR A 131 -0.54 -24.15 -10.25
C THR A 131 -1.74 -24.98 -10.72
N LYS A 132 -2.50 -25.59 -9.79
CA LYS A 132 -3.76 -26.25 -10.11
C LYS A 132 -4.77 -25.28 -10.74
N PHE A 133 -4.84 -24.06 -10.22
CA PHE A 133 -5.71 -23.02 -10.76
C PHE A 133 -5.26 -22.53 -12.15
N LEU A 134 -3.97 -22.25 -12.32
CA LEU A 134 -3.40 -21.86 -13.62
C LEU A 134 -3.63 -22.95 -14.67
N SER A 135 -3.44 -24.22 -14.31
CA SER A 135 -3.71 -25.37 -15.17
C SER A 135 -5.17 -25.46 -15.59
N SER A 136 -6.14 -25.19 -14.70
CA SER A 136 -7.57 -25.18 -15.05
C SER A 136 -7.94 -24.04 -16.00
N LYS A 137 -7.11 -22.99 -16.07
CA LYS A 137 -7.22 -21.89 -17.03
C LYS A 137 -6.38 -22.10 -18.30
N GLY A 138 -5.67 -23.22 -18.43
CA GLY A 138 -4.78 -23.48 -19.55
C GLY A 138 -3.51 -22.62 -19.55
N ILE A 139 -3.14 -22.03 -18.41
CA ILE A 139 -1.95 -21.18 -18.27
C ILE A 139 -0.82 -22.04 -17.71
N ASN A 140 0.16 -22.34 -18.55
CA ASN A 140 1.36 -23.11 -18.18
C ASN A 140 2.65 -22.28 -18.29
N ARG A 141 2.60 -21.08 -18.89
CA ARG A 141 3.73 -20.17 -19.03
C ARG A 141 3.28 -18.76 -18.63
N PHE A 142 4.04 -18.10 -17.77
CA PHE A 142 3.76 -16.75 -17.34
C PHE A 142 5.02 -15.91 -17.12
N TRP A 143 4.87 -14.59 -17.18
CA TRP A 143 5.96 -13.64 -16.92
C TRP A 143 6.45 -13.71 -15.48
N LEU A 144 7.77 -13.71 -15.28
CA LEU A 144 8.38 -13.37 -14.01
C LEU A 144 8.70 -11.88 -14.01
N PRO A 145 8.59 -11.16 -12.87
CA PRO A 145 8.91 -9.74 -12.81
C PRO A 145 10.44 -9.51 -12.76
N LEU A 146 11.16 -10.13 -13.70
CA LEU A 146 12.60 -10.12 -13.82
C LEU A 146 12.98 -9.60 -15.20
N LYS A 147 13.82 -8.57 -15.22
CA LYS A 147 14.30 -7.95 -16.46
C LYS A 147 15.74 -7.51 -16.28
N ARG A 148 16.51 -7.57 -17.36
CA ARG A 148 17.83 -6.95 -17.45
C ARG A 148 17.82 -5.76 -18.39
N ASN A 149 18.74 -4.83 -18.16
CA ASN A 149 18.98 -3.72 -19.08
C ASN A 149 19.90 -4.19 -20.22
N ASP A 150 19.79 -3.58 -21.39
CA ASP A 150 20.60 -3.91 -22.57
C ASP A 150 22.12 -3.84 -22.33
N THR A 151 22.55 -3.12 -21.30
CA THR A 151 23.95 -2.87 -20.98
C THR A 151 24.53 -3.82 -19.93
N LEU A 152 23.71 -4.55 -19.17
CA LEU A 152 24.16 -5.40 -18.06
C LEU A 152 23.61 -6.82 -18.19
N PRO A 153 24.44 -7.87 -17.99
CA PRO A 153 23.99 -9.24 -18.18
C PRO A 153 23.03 -9.74 -17.10
N LEU A 154 22.87 -9.01 -15.99
CA LEU A 154 22.17 -9.48 -14.78
C LEU A 154 20.67 -9.16 -14.82
N TYR A 155 19.86 -10.19 -14.62
CA TYR A 155 18.42 -10.06 -14.41
C TYR A 155 18.16 -9.57 -13.00
N LYS A 156 17.34 -8.51 -12.89
CA LYS A 156 16.95 -7.94 -11.61
C LYS A 156 15.45 -8.01 -11.44
N VAL A 157 15.01 -8.18 -10.20
CA VAL A 157 13.60 -8.09 -9.85
C VAL A 157 13.14 -6.65 -10.07
N ARG A 158 12.08 -6.50 -10.85
CA ARG A 158 11.46 -5.22 -11.22
C ARG A 158 10.23 -4.89 -10.39
N LEU A 159 9.65 -5.91 -9.75
CA LEU A 159 8.53 -5.73 -8.83
C LEU A 159 9.02 -5.02 -7.56
N PRO A 160 8.45 -3.85 -7.20
CA PRO A 160 8.77 -3.20 -5.93
C PRO A 160 8.37 -4.09 -4.74
N GLY A 161 9.25 -4.21 -3.75
CA GLY A 161 9.10 -5.08 -2.58
C GLY A 161 10.45 -5.41 -1.93
N THR A 162 10.48 -6.37 -1.00
CA THR A 162 11.70 -6.80 -0.28
C THR A 162 12.81 -7.29 -1.21
N ARG A 163 12.44 -7.84 -2.36
CA ARG A 163 13.37 -8.37 -3.37
C ARG A 163 13.66 -7.38 -4.50
N TRP A 164 13.18 -6.14 -4.40
CA TRP A 164 13.35 -5.20 -5.49
C TRP A 164 14.83 -4.98 -5.80
N SER A 165 15.18 -5.00 -7.10
CA SER A 165 16.56 -4.88 -7.59
C SER A 165 17.50 -6.02 -7.20
N GLU A 166 17.04 -7.02 -6.45
CA GLU A 166 17.78 -8.25 -6.18
C GLU A 166 18.15 -8.94 -7.50
N ILE A 167 19.38 -9.44 -7.55
CA ILE A 167 19.91 -10.14 -8.72
C ILE A 167 19.38 -11.57 -8.70
N PHE A 168 18.87 -12.02 -9.84
CA PHE A 168 18.44 -13.41 -9.99
C PHE A 168 19.65 -14.32 -10.23
N GLU A 169 19.93 -15.19 -9.26
CA GLU A 169 21.07 -16.14 -9.28
C GLU A 169 20.73 -17.51 -9.90
N GLY A 170 19.56 -17.66 -10.53
CA GLY A 170 19.21 -18.92 -11.17
C GLY A 170 20.12 -19.29 -12.34
N SER A 171 20.18 -20.58 -12.67
CA SER A 171 20.99 -21.09 -13.78
C SER A 171 20.50 -20.53 -15.12
N ILE A 172 21.15 -19.46 -15.59
CA ILE A 172 20.97 -18.89 -16.92
C ILE A 172 22.13 -19.39 -17.79
N GLU A 173 21.81 -19.92 -18.96
CA GLU A 173 22.86 -20.34 -19.90
C GLU A 173 23.67 -19.15 -20.40
N ILE A 174 24.99 -19.33 -20.56
CA ILE A 174 25.90 -18.27 -21.04
C ILE A 174 25.48 -17.75 -22.42
N ALA A 175 24.89 -18.61 -23.27
CA ALA A 175 24.37 -18.22 -24.57
C ALA A 175 23.22 -17.20 -24.45
N ASP A 176 22.34 -17.36 -23.46
CA ASP A 176 21.23 -16.45 -23.22
C ASP A 176 21.72 -15.09 -22.70
N LEU A 177 22.82 -15.04 -21.95
CA LEU A 177 23.43 -13.78 -21.51
C LEU A 177 23.93 -12.92 -22.68
N ARG A 178 24.25 -13.52 -23.83
CA ARG A 178 24.70 -12.81 -25.04
C ARG A 178 23.57 -12.49 -26.02
N SER A 179 22.36 -12.97 -25.75
CA SER A 179 21.18 -12.70 -26.58
C SER A 179 20.61 -11.30 -26.31
N ASN A 180 19.66 -10.86 -27.15
CA ASN A 180 18.81 -9.69 -26.91
C ASN A 180 17.50 -10.04 -26.18
N LYS A 181 17.44 -11.22 -25.57
CA LYS A 181 16.35 -11.61 -24.68
C LYS A 181 16.62 -10.99 -23.31
N ASN A 182 15.71 -10.15 -22.85
CA ASN A 182 15.93 -9.33 -21.66
C ASN A 182 14.91 -9.57 -20.55
N CYS A 183 13.95 -10.47 -20.78
CA CYS A 183 12.89 -10.79 -19.83
C CYS A 183 12.91 -12.28 -19.48
N LEU A 184 12.36 -12.62 -18.32
CA LEU A 184 12.28 -14.00 -17.85
C LEU A 184 10.81 -14.44 -17.75
N SER A 185 10.54 -15.66 -18.19
CA SER A 185 9.26 -16.33 -17.98
C SER A 185 9.46 -17.60 -17.18
N THR A 186 8.39 -18.15 -16.63
CA THR A 186 8.42 -19.46 -15.98
C THR A 186 7.38 -20.39 -16.60
N ILE A 187 7.77 -21.64 -16.77
CA ILE A 187 6.94 -22.72 -17.29
C ILE A 187 6.64 -23.68 -16.14
N VAL A 188 5.35 -24.00 -15.97
CA VAL A 188 4.85 -24.96 -15.00
C VAL A 188 4.74 -26.32 -15.66
N VAL A 189 5.54 -27.28 -15.20
CA VAL A 189 5.51 -28.67 -15.67
C VAL A 189 4.94 -29.57 -14.58
N HIS A 190 3.87 -30.29 -14.93
CA HIS A 190 3.25 -31.28 -14.06
C HIS A 190 3.72 -32.69 -14.45
N ASN A 191 4.63 -33.27 -13.65
CA ASN A 191 5.09 -34.63 -13.87
C ASN A 191 4.12 -35.62 -13.23
N GLN A 192 3.34 -36.33 -14.05
CA GLN A 192 2.58 -37.50 -13.60
C GLN A 192 3.50 -38.72 -13.58
N LYS A 193 4.01 -39.10 -12.41
CA LYS A 193 4.61 -40.44 -12.26
C LYS A 193 3.48 -41.46 -12.18
N ASN A 194 3.46 -42.42 -13.11
CA ASN A 194 2.44 -43.47 -13.25
C ASN A 194 2.40 -44.54 -12.12
N ASN A 195 3.04 -44.29 -10.97
CA ASN A 195 3.01 -45.22 -9.85
C ASN A 195 2.05 -44.73 -8.77
N SER A 196 1.11 -45.61 -8.42
CA SER A 196 -0.19 -45.38 -7.78
C SER A 196 -0.21 -44.66 -6.42
N HIS A 197 0.91 -44.24 -5.84
CA HIS A 197 0.94 -43.58 -4.53
C HIS A 197 2.03 -42.51 -4.32
N GLN A 198 2.67 -41.98 -5.37
CA GLN A 198 3.69 -40.93 -5.20
C GLN A 198 3.25 -39.55 -5.73
N ASN A 199 3.50 -38.54 -4.89
CA ASN A 199 3.08 -37.14 -5.01
C ASN A 199 3.34 -36.55 -6.41
N ARG A 200 2.34 -35.82 -6.93
CA ARG A 200 2.50 -34.98 -8.12
C ARG A 200 3.48 -33.85 -7.78
N HIS A 201 4.71 -33.94 -8.28
CA HIS A 201 5.66 -32.84 -8.18
C HIS A 201 5.40 -31.85 -9.30
N THR A 202 5.23 -30.58 -8.91
CA THR A 202 5.19 -29.47 -9.84
C THR A 202 6.58 -28.87 -9.93
N GLN A 203 7.09 -28.75 -11.15
CA GLN A 203 8.39 -28.15 -11.42
C GLN A 203 8.19 -26.81 -12.12
N PHE A 204 8.93 -25.80 -11.67
CA PHE A 204 9.02 -24.50 -12.33
C PHE A 204 10.33 -24.45 -13.10
N ILE A 205 10.24 -24.16 -14.40
CA ILE A 205 11.39 -24.02 -15.28
C ILE A 205 11.43 -22.58 -15.74
N ASN A 206 12.49 -21.86 -15.37
CA ASN A 206 12.65 -20.46 -15.78
C ASN A 206 13.31 -20.40 -17.15
N GLU A 207 12.79 -19.56 -18.04
CA GLU A 207 13.23 -19.43 -19.43
C GLU A 207 13.48 -17.96 -19.78
N VAL A 208 14.64 -17.69 -20.37
CA VAL A 208 14.99 -16.38 -20.93
C VAL A 208 14.28 -16.18 -22.27
N THR A 209 13.65 -15.02 -22.43
CA THR A 209 12.73 -14.73 -23.55
C THR A 209 12.76 -13.25 -23.95
N HIS A 210 12.25 -12.95 -25.14
CA HIS A 210 12.10 -11.57 -25.59
C HIS A 210 10.92 -10.90 -24.89
N CYS A 211 11.11 -9.67 -24.41
CA CYS A 211 10.07 -8.91 -23.73
C CYS A 211 8.84 -8.60 -24.60
N ASN A 212 8.91 -8.79 -25.92
CA ASN A 212 7.81 -8.60 -26.86
C ASN A 212 6.98 -9.87 -27.11
N GLU A 213 7.35 -11.02 -26.54
CA GLU A 213 6.52 -12.23 -26.60
C GLU A 213 5.17 -11.98 -25.92
N LEU A 214 4.14 -12.73 -26.32
CA LEU A 214 2.81 -12.63 -25.75
C LEU A 214 2.63 -13.75 -24.73
N ILE A 215 2.80 -13.42 -23.45
CA ILE A 215 2.71 -14.36 -22.33
C ILE A 215 1.77 -13.77 -21.28
N HIS A 216 1.08 -14.60 -20.51
CA HIS A 216 0.24 -14.12 -19.42
C HIS A 216 1.09 -13.56 -18.27
N SER A 217 0.64 -12.48 -17.66
CA SER A 217 1.13 -12.04 -16.34
C SER A 217 0.28 -12.65 -15.24
N VAL A 218 0.94 -13.12 -14.18
CA VAL A 218 0.32 -13.70 -12.98
C VAL A 218 0.91 -12.99 -11.76
N CYS A 219 0.06 -12.28 -11.01
CA CYS A 219 0.44 -11.49 -9.85
C CYS A 219 -0.24 -12.06 -8.61
N ILE A 220 0.51 -12.16 -7.52
CA ILE A 220 0.05 -12.82 -6.30
C ILE A 220 0.14 -11.84 -5.13
N PHE A 221 -0.95 -11.71 -4.40
CA PHE A 221 -1.05 -10.81 -3.26
C PHE A 221 -1.35 -11.61 -2.01
N ARG A 222 -0.37 -11.66 -1.10
CA ARG A 222 -0.44 -12.39 0.16
C ARG A 222 -0.44 -11.42 1.33
N LYS A 223 -1.62 -11.21 1.94
CA LYS A 223 -1.85 -10.28 3.07
C LYS A 223 -1.50 -8.80 2.72
N LYS A 224 -2.10 -7.86 3.47
CA LYS A 224 -1.92 -6.39 3.37
C LYS A 224 -1.99 -5.83 1.93
N LEU A 225 -3.18 -5.87 1.34
CA LEU A 225 -3.51 -5.19 0.07
C LEU A 225 -3.69 -3.67 0.19
N LEU A 226 -3.51 -3.11 1.38
CA LEU A 226 -3.89 -1.74 1.71
C LEU A 226 -2.66 -0.83 1.72
N SER A 227 -2.78 0.29 1.02
CA SER A 227 -1.82 1.39 1.01
C SER A 227 -2.49 2.63 1.58
N ARG A 228 -1.93 3.22 2.64
CA ARG A 228 -2.35 4.55 3.13
C ARG A 228 -1.50 5.67 2.53
N THR A 229 -0.31 5.32 2.05
CA THR A 229 0.55 6.21 1.28
C THR A 229 -0.15 6.46 -0.05
N GLY A 230 -0.30 7.73 -0.42
CA GLY A 230 -1.24 8.10 -1.49
C GLY A 230 -2.25 9.11 -1.05
N CYS A 231 -2.94 8.77 0.03
CA CYS A 231 -4.26 9.28 0.25
C CYS A 231 -4.29 10.38 1.32
N LYS A 232 -5.35 11.19 1.26
CA LYS A 232 -5.68 12.12 2.35
C LYS A 232 -5.92 11.36 3.65
N GLU A 233 -5.93 12.10 4.75
CA GLU A 233 -6.27 11.52 6.05
C GLU A 233 -7.66 10.88 6.01
N ASN A 234 -7.82 9.70 6.64
CA ASN A 234 -9.02 8.86 6.61
C ASN A 234 -9.37 8.23 5.25
N PHE A 235 -8.47 8.33 4.27
CA PHE A 235 -8.58 7.61 2.99
C PHE A 235 -7.46 6.57 2.87
N GLY A 236 -7.71 5.56 2.06
CA GLY A 236 -6.75 4.51 1.72
C GLY A 236 -7.01 3.97 0.33
N ALA A 237 -6.00 3.34 -0.24
CA ALA A 237 -6.01 2.76 -1.57
C ALA A 237 -5.59 1.28 -1.48
N LEU A 238 -5.75 0.57 -2.60
CA LEU A 238 -5.14 -0.75 -2.74
C LEU A 238 -3.70 -0.60 -3.23
N SER A 239 -2.80 -1.49 -2.80
CA SER A 239 -1.37 -1.45 -3.16
C SER A 239 -1.14 -1.50 -4.68
N TYR A 240 -2.03 -2.14 -5.43
CA TYR A 240 -1.98 -2.26 -6.89
C TYR A 240 -2.85 -1.24 -7.64
N ARG A 241 -3.62 -0.41 -6.91
CA ARG A 241 -4.41 0.72 -7.44
C ARG A 241 -4.17 1.98 -6.59
N PRO A 242 -2.92 2.46 -6.51
CA PRO A 242 -2.55 3.55 -5.60
C PRO A 242 -3.20 4.90 -5.93
N ALA A 243 -3.68 5.08 -7.17
CA ALA A 243 -4.32 6.31 -7.62
C ALA A 243 -5.80 6.42 -7.19
N GLU A 244 -6.38 5.36 -6.65
CA GLU A 244 -7.79 5.33 -6.25
C GLU A 244 -7.90 5.26 -4.74
N CYS A 245 -8.16 6.42 -4.14
CA CYS A 245 -8.30 6.56 -2.70
C CYS A 245 -9.78 6.53 -2.32
N TYR A 246 -10.12 5.70 -1.33
CA TYR A 246 -11.46 5.58 -0.78
C TYR A 246 -11.45 5.90 0.71
N GLY A 247 -12.49 6.57 1.20
CA GLY A 247 -12.57 7.00 2.59
C GLY A 247 -13.95 7.47 3.01
N LEU A 248 -14.05 7.87 4.27
CA LEU A 248 -15.24 8.53 4.83
C LEU A 248 -14.95 10.01 5.06
N GLU A 249 -15.77 10.88 4.49
CA GLU A 249 -15.69 12.32 4.68
C GLU A 249 -16.72 12.76 5.73
N TRP A 250 -16.22 13.23 6.88
CA TRP A 250 -17.06 13.63 8.02
C TRP A 250 -17.50 15.10 7.97
N ASN A 251 -16.92 15.92 7.09
CA ASN A 251 -17.18 17.35 7.03
C ASN A 251 -17.51 17.78 5.59
N HIS A 252 -18.78 18.11 5.34
CA HIS A 252 -19.27 18.48 4.01
C HIS A 252 -18.74 19.83 3.52
N LYS A 253 -18.19 20.66 4.42
CA LYS A 253 -17.73 22.02 4.09
C LYS A 253 -16.39 22.05 3.35
N SER A 254 -15.67 20.93 3.31
CA SER A 254 -14.35 20.79 2.70
C SER A 254 -14.34 19.99 1.39
N ARG A 255 -15.48 19.92 0.68
CA ARG A 255 -15.55 19.26 -0.63
C ARG A 255 -14.57 19.89 -1.62
N SER A 256 -13.41 19.26 -1.75
CA SER A 256 -12.52 19.47 -2.89
C SER A 256 -13.25 19.05 -4.17
N ARG A 257 -13.07 19.78 -5.27
CA ARG A 257 -13.66 19.46 -6.59
C ARG A 257 -13.24 18.08 -7.14
N SER A 258 -12.26 17.42 -6.51
CA SER A 258 -11.70 16.12 -6.91
C SER A 258 -12.38 14.89 -6.28
N ILE A 259 -13.37 15.09 -5.40
CA ILE A 259 -13.96 14.01 -4.60
C ILE A 259 -15.35 13.66 -5.14
N ASN A 260 -15.53 12.39 -5.50
CA ASN A 260 -16.79 11.84 -5.97
C ASN A 260 -17.45 11.05 -4.84
N ALA A 261 -18.67 11.42 -4.46
CA ALA A 261 -19.47 10.61 -3.54
C ALA A 261 -19.84 9.28 -4.21
N LEU A 262 -19.60 8.17 -3.52
CA LEU A 262 -19.98 6.85 -4.00
C LEU A 262 -21.45 6.59 -3.67
N ASN A 263 -22.23 6.23 -4.69
CA ASN A 263 -23.60 5.77 -4.48
C ASN A 263 -23.62 4.30 -4.02
N VAL A 264 -24.80 3.80 -3.67
CA VAL A 264 -24.99 2.42 -3.21
C VAL A 264 -24.55 1.38 -4.25
N ASN A 265 -24.80 1.62 -5.54
CA ASN A 265 -24.42 0.67 -6.59
C ASN A 265 -22.90 0.53 -6.68
N ASN A 266 -22.18 1.65 -6.69
CA ASN A 266 -20.73 1.69 -6.72
C ASN A 266 -20.13 1.11 -5.43
N PHE A 267 -20.78 1.30 -4.27
CA PHE A 267 -20.37 0.63 -3.04
C PHE A 267 -20.37 -0.89 -3.22
N PHE A 268 -21.45 -1.47 -3.72
CA PHE A 268 -21.55 -2.93 -3.90
C PHE A 268 -20.66 -3.46 -5.03
N GLU A 269 -20.45 -2.69 -6.10
CA GLU A 269 -19.44 -3.02 -7.12
C GLU A 269 -18.02 -3.10 -6.53
N LYS A 270 -17.73 -2.28 -5.51
CA LYS A 270 -16.43 -2.20 -4.83
C LYS A 270 -16.47 -2.77 -3.40
N ARG A 271 -17.46 -3.62 -3.07
CA ARG A 271 -17.79 -4.02 -1.68
C ARG A 271 -16.58 -4.51 -0.91
N ASN A 272 -15.84 -5.48 -1.45
CA ASN A 272 -14.68 -6.06 -0.77
C ASN A 272 -13.52 -5.08 -0.62
N VAL A 273 -13.33 -4.20 -1.62
CA VAL A 273 -12.32 -3.13 -1.55
C VAL A 273 -12.62 -2.18 -0.40
N LEU A 274 -13.85 -1.69 -0.34
CA LEU A 274 -14.30 -0.76 0.69
C LEU A 274 -14.31 -1.42 2.07
N GLN A 275 -14.74 -2.69 2.18
CA GLN A 275 -14.67 -3.45 3.43
C GLN A 275 -13.23 -3.62 3.92
N LEU A 276 -12.26 -3.91 3.04
CA LEU A 276 -10.85 -3.99 3.40
C LEU A 276 -10.35 -2.63 3.91
N ILE A 277 -10.61 -1.56 3.16
CA ILE A 277 -10.17 -0.20 3.51
C ILE A 277 -10.80 0.26 4.84
N PHE A 278 -12.11 0.09 4.99
CA PHE A 278 -12.83 0.46 6.20
C PHE A 278 -12.47 -0.41 7.41
N ARG A 279 -12.04 -1.65 7.18
CA ARG A 279 -11.59 -2.52 8.27
C ARG A 279 -10.44 -1.92 9.04
N ASP A 280 -9.50 -1.34 8.29
CA ASP A 280 -8.24 -0.85 8.80
C ASP A 280 -8.30 0.65 9.13
N LEU A 281 -9.03 1.46 8.35
CA LEU A 281 -9.11 2.91 8.56
C LEU A 281 -10.13 3.34 9.61
N ILE A 282 -11.28 2.66 9.70
CA ILE A 282 -12.32 3.04 10.65
C ILE A 282 -12.01 2.39 12.00
N SER A 283 -11.78 3.23 13.01
CA SER A 283 -11.51 2.79 14.38
C SER A 283 -12.59 1.84 14.90
N LYS A 284 -12.22 0.93 15.81
CA LYS A 284 -13.18 -0.01 16.41
C LYS A 284 -14.37 0.70 17.07
N SER A 285 -14.16 1.88 17.64
CA SER A 285 -15.19 2.69 18.29
C SER A 285 -16.26 3.21 17.32
N ARG A 286 -15.93 3.37 16.03
CA ARG A 286 -16.83 3.90 14.99
C ARG A 286 -17.48 2.83 14.11
N ARG A 287 -17.33 1.54 14.44
CA ARG A 287 -17.83 0.43 13.61
C ARG A 287 -19.34 0.43 13.38
N ASN A 288 -20.11 0.99 14.31
CA ASN A 288 -21.57 1.04 14.23
C ASN A 288 -22.08 2.41 13.74
N GLU A 289 -21.19 3.34 13.39
CA GLU A 289 -21.59 4.65 12.85
C GLU A 289 -22.11 4.49 11.43
N PHE A 290 -23.15 5.25 11.12
CA PHE A 290 -23.84 5.23 9.83
C PHE A 290 -23.31 6.35 8.94
N PHE A 291 -23.15 6.05 7.66
CA PHE A 291 -22.75 6.98 6.61
C PHE A 291 -23.79 6.96 5.47
N GLU A 292 -23.94 8.09 4.78
CA GLU A 292 -24.84 8.26 3.65
C GLU A 292 -24.27 7.54 2.42
N VAL A 293 -25.11 6.71 1.78
CA VAL A 293 -24.77 5.98 0.55
C VAL A 293 -25.67 6.34 -0.62
N GLU A 294 -26.85 6.90 -0.36
CA GLU A 294 -27.78 7.33 -1.41
C GLU A 294 -28.80 8.34 -0.83
N SER A 295 -29.41 9.14 -1.69
CA SER A 295 -30.58 9.95 -1.33
C SER A 295 -31.59 9.95 -2.48
N PHE A 296 -32.87 10.07 -2.13
CA PHE A 296 -33.97 10.13 -3.10
C PHE A 296 -35.08 11.05 -2.59
N ALA A 297 -35.88 11.58 -3.51
CA ALA A 297 -37.08 12.35 -3.17
C ALA A 297 -38.34 11.48 -3.42
N ASP A 298 -39.36 11.66 -2.57
CA ASP A 298 -40.68 11.09 -2.83
C ASP A 298 -41.51 11.96 -3.78
N GLU A 299 -42.74 11.54 -4.07
CA GLU A 299 -43.68 12.28 -4.94
C GLU A 299 -44.07 13.68 -4.40
N ALA A 300 -43.78 13.96 -3.13
CA ALA A 300 -44.03 15.24 -2.47
C ALA A 300 -42.75 16.08 -2.29
N ASP A 301 -41.69 15.75 -3.04
CA ASP A 301 -40.36 16.37 -2.99
C ASP A 301 -39.69 16.30 -1.60
N LYS A 302 -40.13 15.37 -0.73
CA LYS A 302 -39.47 15.13 0.56
C LYS A 302 -38.27 14.24 0.33
N VAL A 303 -37.11 14.73 0.78
CA VAL A 303 -35.84 14.04 0.59
C VAL A 303 -35.62 13.04 1.71
N TYR A 304 -35.25 11.82 1.33
CA TYR A 304 -34.84 10.74 2.21
C TYR A 304 -33.37 10.40 1.96
N VAL A 305 -32.66 10.05 3.03
CA VAL A 305 -31.28 9.55 2.97
C VAL A 305 -31.25 8.08 3.33
N VAL A 306 -30.47 7.32 2.56
CA VAL A 306 -30.15 5.93 2.82
C VAL A 306 -28.80 5.91 3.50
N LEU A 307 -28.81 5.43 4.73
CA LEU A 307 -27.63 5.30 5.56
C LEU A 307 -27.24 3.83 5.66
N MET A 308 -25.95 3.58 5.71
CA MET A 308 -25.37 2.25 5.90
C MET A 308 -24.23 2.32 6.90
N ASN A 309 -24.01 1.27 7.68
CA ASN A 309 -22.82 1.15 8.52
C ASN A 309 -21.85 0.10 7.95
N ARG A 310 -20.72 -0.10 8.63
CA ARG A 310 -19.68 -1.06 8.19
C ARG A 310 -20.16 -2.52 8.19
N LYS A 311 -21.18 -2.86 8.97
CA LYS A 311 -21.83 -4.18 8.96
C LYS A 311 -22.89 -4.32 7.87
N GLU A 312 -23.06 -3.27 7.07
CA GLU A 312 -24.07 -3.18 6.01
C GLU A 312 -25.49 -3.30 6.56
N GLU A 313 -25.70 -2.78 7.76
CA GLU A 313 -27.03 -2.50 8.28
C GLU A 313 -27.50 -1.17 7.67
N PHE A 314 -28.75 -1.14 7.19
CA PHE A 314 -29.32 0.02 6.50
C PHE A 314 -30.38 0.73 7.33
N LYS A 315 -30.47 2.05 7.15
CA LYS A 315 -31.54 2.89 7.69
C LYS A 315 -31.97 3.92 6.66
N ILE A 316 -33.26 4.21 6.58
CA ILE A 316 -33.78 5.28 5.74
C ILE A 316 -34.34 6.37 6.65
N LEU A 317 -33.81 7.58 6.56
CA LEU A 317 -34.26 8.70 7.37
C LEU A 317 -34.76 9.83 6.48
N HIS A 318 -35.72 10.59 6.97
CA HIS A 318 -36.08 11.85 6.36
C HIS A 318 -34.92 12.85 6.52
N LYS A 319 -34.50 13.49 5.43
CA LYS A 319 -33.39 14.45 5.42
C LYS A 319 -33.90 15.78 5.96
N ASN A 320 -33.59 16.07 7.22
CA ASN A 320 -33.76 17.40 7.80
C ASN A 320 -32.48 18.22 7.57
N ASN A 321 -32.61 19.55 7.45
CA ASN A 321 -31.49 20.44 7.12
C ASN A 321 -30.28 20.35 8.06
N ASP A 322 -30.45 19.86 9.30
CA ASP A 322 -29.40 19.82 10.32
C ASP A 322 -28.66 18.47 10.44
N ASN A 323 -29.13 17.43 9.74
CA ASN A 323 -28.53 16.09 9.85
C ASN A 323 -27.42 15.92 8.80
N GLU A 324 -26.17 16.18 9.19
CA GLU A 324 -24.99 15.83 8.40
C GLU A 324 -24.53 14.41 8.74
N PHE A 325 -24.54 13.52 7.74
CA PHE A 325 -23.95 12.18 7.84
C PHE A 325 -22.65 12.13 7.05
N PRO A 326 -21.63 11.38 7.51
CA PRO A 326 -20.43 11.17 6.71
C PRO A 326 -20.78 10.52 5.37
N LEU A 327 -20.04 10.86 4.31
CA LEU A 327 -20.20 10.26 2.99
C LEU A 327 -19.06 9.31 2.68
N ILE A 328 -19.38 8.24 1.96
CA ILE A 328 -18.34 7.46 1.29
C ILE A 328 -17.90 8.22 0.05
N SER A 329 -16.59 8.38 -0.08
CA SER A 329 -15.99 9.17 -1.13
C SER A 329 -14.87 8.42 -1.83
N GLU A 330 -14.78 8.62 -3.14
CA GLU A 330 -13.66 8.22 -4.00
C GLU A 330 -12.91 9.47 -4.46
N GLU A 331 -11.60 9.45 -4.32
CA GLU A 331 -10.69 10.44 -4.87
C GLU A 331 -9.73 9.77 -5.84
N ILE A 332 -9.73 10.23 -7.09
CA ILE A 332 -8.76 9.82 -8.10
C ILE A 332 -7.58 10.80 -8.02
N VAL A 333 -6.43 10.30 -7.60
CA VAL A 333 -5.20 11.09 -7.55
C VAL A 333 -4.67 11.22 -8.98
N PRO A 334 -4.60 12.44 -9.55
CA PRO A 334 -4.15 12.62 -10.92
C PRO A 334 -2.68 12.19 -11.06
N ILE A 335 -2.43 11.30 -12.03
CA ILE A 335 -1.10 10.86 -12.39
C ILE A 335 -0.41 12.01 -13.14
N THR A 336 0.39 12.82 -12.45
CA THR A 336 1.15 13.90 -13.09
C THR A 336 2.30 13.33 -13.92
N ASN A 337 2.64 13.97 -15.05
CA ASN A 337 3.75 13.58 -15.93
C ASN A 337 5.15 13.63 -15.28
N ASN A 338 5.27 14.21 -14.07
CA ASN A 338 6.49 14.07 -13.28
C ASN A 338 6.56 12.66 -12.70
N LEU A 339 7.56 11.91 -13.16
CA LEU A 339 7.77 10.50 -12.84
C LEU A 339 8.00 10.25 -11.35
N VAL A 340 8.45 11.25 -10.59
CA VAL A 340 8.71 11.12 -9.14
C VAL A 340 8.33 12.42 -8.44
N THR A 341 7.45 12.33 -7.45
CA THR A 341 7.07 13.36 -6.49
C THR A 341 7.44 12.86 -5.10
N MET A 342 8.11 13.67 -4.30
CA MET A 342 8.47 13.30 -2.94
C MET A 342 7.59 14.08 -1.98
N ILE A 343 6.80 13.40 -1.16
CA ILE A 343 5.94 14.00 -0.15
C ILE A 343 6.44 13.56 1.21
N LEU A 344 6.88 14.52 2.02
CA LEU A 344 7.26 14.30 3.39
C LEU A 344 6.04 14.60 4.28
N LYS A 345 5.44 13.56 4.88
CA LYS A 345 4.23 13.68 5.71
C LYS A 345 4.48 13.13 7.10
N PHE A 346 4.04 13.85 8.13
CA PHE A 346 3.99 13.30 9.49
C PHE A 346 2.80 12.34 9.62
N ASN A 347 3.07 11.06 9.89
CA ASN A 347 2.07 10.06 10.22
C ASN A 347 1.79 10.12 11.72
N VAL A 348 0.57 10.51 12.09
CA VAL A 348 0.14 10.73 13.47
C VAL A 348 0.08 9.43 14.28
N GLU A 349 -0.31 8.31 13.66
CA GLU A 349 -0.39 7.00 14.34
C GLU A 349 1.02 6.48 14.68
N LEU A 350 1.94 6.63 13.73
CA LEU A 350 3.33 6.18 13.85
C LEU A 350 4.21 7.19 14.59
N GLN A 351 3.78 8.44 14.74
CA GLN A 351 4.61 9.56 15.24
C GLN A 351 5.90 9.73 14.43
N GLN A 352 5.83 9.49 13.11
CA GLN A 352 6.99 9.44 12.22
C GLN A 352 6.83 10.39 11.03
N LEU A 353 7.95 10.95 10.55
CA LEU A 353 7.99 11.67 9.27
C LEU A 353 8.20 10.64 8.14
N VAL A 354 7.16 10.37 7.37
CA VAL A 354 7.18 9.42 6.26
C VAL A 354 7.56 10.17 4.98
N LEU A 355 8.71 9.83 4.39
CA LEU A 355 9.06 10.24 3.03
C LEU A 355 8.35 9.29 2.05
N ILE A 356 7.29 9.78 1.43
CA ILE A 356 6.57 9.06 0.39
C ILE A 356 7.16 9.50 -0.94
N VAL A 357 7.96 8.63 -1.54
CA VAL A 357 8.40 8.82 -2.93
C VAL A 357 7.31 8.28 -3.83
N TYR A 358 6.45 9.16 -4.28
CA TYR A 358 5.49 8.91 -5.34
C TYR A 358 6.23 8.84 -6.65
N ASN A 359 6.59 7.66 -7.09
CA ASN A 359 6.65 7.53 -8.52
C ASN A 359 5.21 7.52 -9.04
N SER A 360 4.86 8.29 -10.06
CA SER A 360 3.49 8.24 -10.61
C SER A 360 3.10 6.83 -11.11
N ARG A 361 4.07 5.91 -11.17
CA ARG A 361 3.90 4.48 -11.41
C ARG A 361 4.10 3.58 -10.19
N PHE A 362 4.75 4.02 -9.10
CA PHE A 362 5.07 3.18 -7.94
C PHE A 362 4.81 3.90 -6.61
N ILE A 363 4.20 3.19 -5.66
CA ILE A 363 4.19 3.56 -4.25
C ILE A 363 5.02 2.50 -3.51
N TRP A 364 6.06 2.92 -2.80
CA TRP A 364 6.86 2.06 -1.93
C TRP A 364 6.75 2.53 -0.47
N ARG A 365 6.84 1.57 0.44
CA ARG A 365 6.92 1.74 1.90
C ARG A 365 8.13 0.95 2.40
N ILE A 366 8.91 1.54 3.31
CA ILE A 366 9.90 0.84 4.13
C ILE A 366 9.13 0.10 5.24
N GLU A 367 9.33 -1.20 5.39
CA GLU A 367 8.64 -2.02 6.41
C GLU A 367 9.09 -1.66 7.82
N GLU A 368 8.25 -1.98 8.82
CA GLU A 368 8.39 -1.56 10.23
C GLU A 368 9.40 -2.40 11.04
N ASP A 369 10.01 -3.44 10.45
CA ASP A 369 10.74 -4.50 11.18
C ASP A 369 12.23 -4.63 10.79
N ASP A 370 12.81 -3.65 10.09
CA ASP A 370 14.21 -3.74 9.66
C ASP A 370 15.18 -3.24 10.77
N GLU A 371 16.09 -4.11 11.23
CA GLU A 371 17.25 -3.85 12.13
C GLU A 371 18.33 -2.95 11.48
N ASN A 372 17.90 -1.97 10.68
CA ASN A 372 18.75 -1.11 9.87
C ASN A 372 18.83 0.29 10.52
N GLU A 373 19.76 0.48 11.45
CA GLU A 373 19.91 1.74 12.21
C GLU A 373 20.96 2.72 11.64
N GLY A 374 21.44 2.47 10.42
CA GLY A 374 22.43 3.30 9.75
C GLY A 374 22.54 3.08 8.25
N VAL A 375 23.40 3.87 7.61
CA VAL A 375 23.65 3.83 6.16
C VAL A 375 25.09 4.20 5.84
N ALA A 376 25.69 3.52 4.87
CA ALA A 376 26.95 3.90 4.24
C ALA A 376 26.80 3.97 2.73
N ILE A 377 27.54 4.88 2.10
CA ILE A 377 27.60 5.12 0.65
C ILE A 377 29.03 4.90 0.17
N PHE A 378 29.18 4.22 -0.96
CA PHE A 378 30.44 3.85 -1.61
C PHE A 378 30.48 4.32 -3.06
N GLN A 379 31.67 4.57 -3.59
CA GLN A 379 31.88 4.99 -4.97
C GLN A 379 31.90 3.83 -5.98
N ASP A 380 32.03 2.59 -5.52
CA ASP A 380 32.07 1.40 -6.38
C ASP A 380 31.47 0.18 -5.69
N ALA A 381 31.11 -0.83 -6.48
CA ALA A 381 30.52 -2.09 -6.05
C ALA A 381 31.54 -3.10 -5.48
N GLU A 382 32.82 -2.75 -5.41
CA GLU A 382 33.89 -3.65 -4.94
C GLU A 382 33.84 -3.91 -3.42
N SER A 383 32.88 -3.34 -2.68
CA SER A 383 32.64 -3.67 -1.28
C SER A 383 32.34 -5.16 -1.13
N GLN A 384 32.97 -5.82 -0.14
CA GLN A 384 32.81 -7.26 0.13
C GLN A 384 31.39 -7.68 0.57
N GLU A 385 30.49 -6.71 0.75
CA GLU A 385 29.11 -6.90 1.20
C GLU A 385 28.09 -6.39 0.17
N PRO A 386 26.84 -6.91 0.20
CA PRO A 386 25.80 -6.51 -0.75
C PRO A 386 25.48 -5.01 -0.60
N SER A 387 25.69 -4.25 -1.69
CA SER A 387 25.39 -2.83 -1.77
C SER A 387 24.49 -2.52 -2.99
N GLU A 388 23.59 -1.56 -2.82
CA GLU A 388 22.59 -1.19 -3.82
C GLU A 388 22.97 0.10 -4.54
N MET A 389 22.92 0.12 -5.88
CA MET A 389 23.30 1.30 -6.66
C MET A 389 22.26 2.43 -6.55
N LEU A 390 22.72 3.63 -6.17
CA LEU A 390 21.94 4.85 -6.12
C LEU A 390 21.72 5.46 -7.51
N THR A 391 20.70 6.32 -7.61
CA THR A 391 20.30 6.98 -8.87
C THR A 391 20.34 8.51 -8.75
N GLY A 392 20.15 9.21 -9.88
CA GLY A 392 20.10 10.67 -9.91
C GLY A 392 21.47 11.30 -9.64
N ALA A 393 21.53 12.19 -8.65
CA ALA A 393 22.76 12.91 -8.30
C ALA A 393 23.83 12.03 -7.62
N PHE A 394 23.47 10.80 -7.25
CA PHE A 394 24.35 9.78 -6.64
C PHE A 394 24.69 8.67 -7.66
N LYS A 395 24.63 8.96 -8.96
CA LYS A 395 24.85 7.96 -10.01
C LYS A 395 26.27 7.39 -9.91
N HIS A 396 26.36 6.07 -9.98
CA HIS A 396 27.58 5.27 -9.77
C HIS A 396 28.02 5.15 -8.31
N GLU A 397 27.17 5.56 -7.35
CA GLU A 397 27.41 5.29 -5.94
C GLU A 397 26.51 4.14 -5.48
N TYR A 398 26.94 3.43 -4.45
CA TYR A 398 26.24 2.30 -3.86
C TYR A 398 25.95 2.57 -2.40
N TYR A 399 24.85 2.08 -1.85
CA TYR A 399 24.56 2.17 -0.42
C TYR A 399 24.44 0.79 0.22
N ARG A 400 24.75 0.72 1.51
CA ARG A 400 24.41 -0.42 2.36
C ARG A 400 23.84 0.09 3.68
N PHE A 401 22.94 -0.69 4.28
CA PHE A 401 22.50 -0.42 5.64
C PHE A 401 23.58 -0.83 6.64
N LEU A 402 23.69 -0.09 7.74
CA LEU A 402 24.55 -0.41 8.87
C LEU A 402 23.66 -0.78 10.06
N GLN A 403 24.08 -1.78 10.82
CA GLN A 403 23.39 -2.23 12.02
C GLN A 403 23.90 -1.48 13.26
N ALA A 404 23.10 -1.42 14.31
CA ALA A 404 23.48 -0.78 15.58
C ALA A 404 24.66 -1.47 16.31
N ASN A 405 24.92 -2.74 15.99
CA ASN A 405 26.03 -3.53 16.52
C ASN A 405 27.37 -3.29 15.78
N HIS A 406 27.37 -2.53 14.67
CA HIS A 406 28.58 -2.19 13.95
C HIS A 406 29.48 -1.27 14.78
N THR A 407 30.77 -1.29 14.46
CA THR A 407 31.80 -0.38 14.94
C THR A 407 32.18 0.61 13.85
N TYR A 408 32.83 1.70 14.24
CA TYR A 408 33.31 2.70 13.28
C TYR A 408 34.33 2.10 12.30
N GLU A 409 35.16 1.18 12.80
CA GLU A 409 36.22 0.49 12.07
C GLU A 409 35.69 -0.43 10.95
N ASP A 410 34.44 -0.90 11.06
CA ASP A 410 33.82 -1.84 10.12
C ASP A 410 33.55 -1.24 8.72
N PHE A 411 33.51 0.09 8.62
CA PHE A 411 33.25 0.75 7.34
C PHE A 411 34.22 1.88 7.01
N VAL A 412 34.86 2.52 7.99
CA VAL A 412 35.80 3.64 7.72
C VAL A 412 37.02 3.21 6.90
N ASN A 413 37.45 1.96 7.05
CA ASN A 413 38.63 1.43 6.39
C ASN A 413 38.38 1.03 4.92
N ASP A 414 37.13 1.13 4.45
CA ASP A 414 36.80 0.86 3.07
C ASP A 414 37.30 2.01 2.17
N PRO A 415 38.20 1.75 1.21
CA PRO A 415 38.80 2.80 0.38
C PRO A 415 37.78 3.46 -0.57
N HIS A 416 36.63 2.84 -0.79
CA HIS A 416 35.55 3.36 -1.63
C HIS A 416 34.49 4.11 -0.82
N LEU A 417 34.57 4.13 0.51
CA LEU A 417 33.63 4.84 1.35
C LEU A 417 33.57 6.32 0.97
N GLN A 418 32.36 6.78 0.63
CA GLN A 418 32.03 8.20 0.41
C GLN A 418 31.50 8.84 1.69
N MET A 419 30.66 8.10 2.42
CA MET A 419 30.07 8.55 3.68
C MET A 419 29.53 7.35 4.45
N GLY A 420 29.56 7.37 5.77
CA GLY A 420 28.87 6.38 6.59
C GLY A 420 28.44 6.94 7.93
N THR A 421 27.29 6.51 8.43
CA THR A 421 26.82 6.83 9.79
C THR A 421 25.83 5.78 10.25
N PHE A 422 25.79 5.54 11.55
CA PHE A 422 24.85 4.63 12.18
C PHE A 422 24.61 5.07 13.62
N ILE A 423 23.55 4.56 14.24
CA ILE A 423 23.28 4.81 15.67
C ILE A 423 23.72 3.57 16.46
N PRO A 424 24.76 3.66 17.30
CA PRO A 424 25.24 2.52 18.06
C PRO A 424 24.22 2.03 19.08
N ASP A 425 24.27 0.73 19.39
CA ASP A 425 23.46 0.10 20.45
C ASP A 425 23.53 0.87 21.77
N LYS A 426 24.73 1.35 22.12
CA LYS A 426 24.95 2.12 23.35
C LYS A 426 24.12 3.41 23.39
N LEU A 427 23.99 4.10 22.26
CA LEU A 427 23.16 5.29 22.13
C LEU A 427 21.68 4.92 22.17
N LEU A 428 21.26 3.90 21.42
CA LEU A 428 19.89 3.39 21.42
C LEU A 428 19.42 2.99 22.82
N ASN A 429 20.24 2.26 23.56
CA ASN A 429 19.95 1.82 24.92
C ASN A 429 19.77 3.01 25.87
N ARG A 430 20.64 4.02 25.79
CA ARG A 430 20.50 5.25 26.61
C ARG A 430 19.26 6.06 26.26
N LEU A 431 18.92 6.16 24.97
CA LEU A 431 17.70 6.83 24.52
C LEU A 431 16.44 6.08 25.01
N ASN A 432 16.48 4.74 24.99
CA ASN A 432 15.42 3.90 25.56
C ASN A 432 15.27 4.14 27.07
N GLU A 433 16.37 4.14 27.84
CA GLU A 433 16.37 4.43 29.28
C GLU A 433 15.76 5.81 29.60
N ILE A 434 16.13 6.85 28.83
CA ILE A 434 15.57 8.20 28.99
C ILE A 434 14.07 8.20 28.67
N SER A 435 13.65 7.50 27.62
CA SER A 435 12.24 7.37 27.26
C SER A 435 11.43 6.63 28.33
N GLU A 436 12.02 5.63 28.99
CA GLU A 436 11.40 4.91 30.11
C GLU A 436 11.23 5.80 31.34
N MET A 437 12.20 6.67 31.65
CA MET A 437 12.09 7.63 32.76
C MET A 437 11.02 8.71 32.54
N LEU A 438 10.67 9.01 31.28
CA LEU A 438 9.70 10.05 30.92
C LEU A 438 8.23 9.58 30.93
N ASN A 439 7.93 8.36 31.39
CA ASN A 439 6.56 7.81 31.51
C ASN A 439 5.73 7.90 30.22
N VAL A 440 6.37 7.76 29.05
CA VAL A 440 5.65 7.63 27.78
C VAL A 440 4.96 6.27 27.79
N THR A 441 3.62 6.28 27.80
CA THR A 441 2.74 5.11 27.97
C THR A 441 2.83 4.07 26.84
N GLN A 442 3.68 4.31 25.84
CA GLN A 442 3.99 3.36 24.77
C GLN A 442 5.51 3.19 24.69
N LYS A 443 5.95 1.98 25.01
CA LYS A 443 7.30 1.47 24.77
C LYS A 443 7.56 1.49 23.26
N ARG A 444 8.17 2.57 22.75
CA ARG A 444 8.56 2.71 21.35
C ARG A 444 10.06 2.97 21.31
N SER A 445 10.78 2.19 20.52
CA SER A 445 12.19 2.43 20.24
C SER A 445 12.35 3.81 19.58
N PRO A 446 13.44 4.56 19.88
CA PRO A 446 13.71 5.86 19.28
C PRO A 446 13.81 5.72 17.77
N VAL A 447 13.10 6.59 17.05
CA VAL A 447 13.16 6.63 15.59
C VAL A 447 14.34 7.48 15.17
N ILE A 448 15.12 6.97 14.22
CA ILE A 448 16.30 7.65 13.69
C ILE A 448 16.01 8.03 12.26
N ILE A 449 16.29 9.28 11.91
CA ILE A 449 16.11 9.81 10.56
C ILE A 449 17.48 10.26 10.05
N ILE A 450 18.00 9.57 9.04
CA ILE A 450 19.23 9.97 8.34
C ILE A 450 18.84 10.44 6.95
N LYS A 451 19.18 11.68 6.60
CA LYS A 451 18.98 12.26 5.26
C LYS A 451 20.33 12.63 4.68
N ILE A 452 20.54 12.23 3.42
CA ILE A 452 21.78 12.48 2.71
C ILE A 452 21.47 13.33 1.48
N TYR A 453 22.19 14.44 1.33
CA TYR A 453 22.05 15.35 0.20
C TYR A 453 23.35 15.39 -0.60
N SER A 454 23.22 15.38 -1.92
CA SER A 454 24.33 15.48 -2.87
C SER A 454 24.78 16.91 -3.14
N SER A 455 24.02 17.92 -2.65
CA SER A 455 24.36 19.33 -2.79
C SER A 455 23.74 20.20 -1.71
N ASP A 456 24.33 21.37 -1.48
CA ASP A 456 23.92 22.38 -0.51
C ASP A 456 22.83 23.35 -0.99
N ARG A 457 22.29 23.16 -2.20
CA ARG A 457 21.32 24.08 -2.81
C ARG A 457 20.06 24.31 -1.98
N LEU A 458 19.72 23.38 -1.08
CA LEU A 458 18.58 23.50 -0.17
C LEU A 458 18.88 24.39 1.06
N PHE A 459 20.15 24.71 1.31
CA PHE A 459 20.63 25.44 2.49
C PHE A 459 21.18 26.83 2.15
N GLN A 460 21.24 27.21 0.87
CA GLN A 460 21.72 28.52 0.45
C GLN A 460 20.57 29.55 0.45
N GLU A 461 20.71 30.63 1.23
CA GLU A 461 19.89 31.83 1.04
C GLU A 461 20.31 32.56 -0.24
N LEU A 462 19.33 33.03 -1.02
CA LEU A 462 19.51 33.62 -2.37
C LEU A 462 20.44 34.86 -2.41
N SER A 463 20.87 35.41 -1.27
CA SER A 463 21.47 36.75 -1.18
C SER A 463 22.91 36.84 -0.67
N THR A 464 23.59 35.75 -0.31
CA THR A 464 24.99 35.82 0.18
C THR A 464 25.92 34.88 -0.58
N LYS A 465 27.19 35.29 -0.70
CA LYS A 465 28.22 34.71 -1.57
C LYS A 465 28.19 33.17 -1.60
N LYS A 466 28.31 32.60 -2.81
CA LYS A 466 28.41 31.18 -3.15
C LYS A 466 29.52 30.48 -2.36
N GLN A 467 29.24 30.03 -1.15
CA GLN A 467 30.00 28.97 -0.53
C GLN A 467 29.39 27.66 -1.04
N ILE A 468 30.14 26.94 -1.86
CA ILE A 468 29.72 25.66 -2.44
C ILE A 468 30.32 24.58 -1.56
N VAL A 469 29.46 23.78 -0.91
CA VAL A 469 29.90 22.56 -0.23
C VAL A 469 30.20 21.51 -1.30
N SER A 470 31.46 21.08 -1.42
CA SER A 470 31.91 20.04 -2.37
C SER A 470 31.60 18.62 -1.92
N GLY A 471 31.18 18.43 -0.65
CA GLY A 471 30.91 17.12 -0.04
C GLY A 471 29.45 16.68 0.03
N ARG A 472 29.21 15.56 0.71
CA ARG A 472 27.87 15.05 1.06
C ARG A 472 27.37 15.74 2.32
N ILE A 473 26.09 16.10 2.37
CA ILE A 473 25.49 16.68 3.57
C ILE A 473 24.65 15.61 4.24
N VAL A 474 24.89 15.42 5.54
CA VAL A 474 24.19 14.43 6.35
C VAL A 474 23.37 15.17 7.40
N SER A 475 22.09 14.87 7.47
CA SER A 475 21.20 15.36 8.51
C SER A 475 20.66 14.17 9.28
N ILE A 476 21.03 14.10 10.56
CA ILE A 476 20.57 13.07 11.49
C ILE A 476 19.57 13.73 12.44
N SER A 477 18.44 13.08 12.68
CA SER A 477 17.42 13.57 13.60
C SER A 477 16.87 12.40 14.41
N ILE A 478 16.82 12.57 15.73
CA ILE A 478 16.23 11.61 16.66
C ILE A 478 15.04 12.33 17.34
N PRO A 479 13.82 12.24 16.77
CA PRO A 479 12.67 12.99 17.28
C PRO A 479 12.36 12.64 18.73
N GLY A 480 11.96 13.64 19.51
CA GLY A 480 11.69 13.49 20.95
C GLY A 480 12.91 13.75 21.84
N PHE A 481 14.09 13.93 21.25
CA PHE A 481 15.32 14.26 21.95
C PHE A 481 15.83 15.64 21.51
N ASN A 482 16.53 16.33 22.41
CA ASN A 482 17.13 17.62 22.14
C ASN A 482 18.46 17.45 21.38
N THR A 483 19.17 18.55 21.14
CA THR A 483 20.48 18.55 20.47
C THR A 483 21.60 17.90 21.30
N GLU A 484 21.35 17.57 22.56
CA GLU A 484 22.32 16.96 23.47
C GLU A 484 22.09 15.45 23.52
N LEU A 485 22.77 14.73 22.63
CA LEU A 485 22.68 13.27 22.61
C LEU A 485 23.44 12.68 23.81
N PRO A 486 22.91 11.60 24.42
CA PRO A 486 23.56 10.96 25.57
C PRO A 486 24.80 10.14 25.19
N ASP A 487 25.08 9.97 23.90
CA ASP A 487 26.27 9.33 23.36
C ASP A 487 26.60 9.87 21.96
N ILE A 488 27.77 9.49 21.45
CA ILE A 488 28.31 9.97 20.17
C ILE A 488 27.63 9.24 18.99
N VAL A 489 27.35 10.00 17.93
CA VAL A 489 26.95 9.45 16.63
C VAL A 489 28.16 9.43 15.69
N PRO A 490 28.66 8.27 15.27
CA PRO A 490 29.77 8.17 14.34
C PRO A 490 29.36 8.68 12.96
N ILE A 491 30.16 9.58 12.40
CA ILE A 491 30.01 10.08 11.02
C ILE A 491 31.38 9.97 10.35
N ALA A 492 31.44 9.23 9.25
CA ALA A 492 32.60 9.18 8.37
C ALA A 492 32.26 9.91 7.07
N LEU A 493 33.16 10.76 6.60
CA LEU A 493 33.07 11.45 5.31
C LEU A 493 34.37 11.23 4.55
N HIS A 494 34.24 10.95 3.26
CA HIS A 494 35.39 10.86 2.38
C HIS A 494 36.04 12.23 2.19
N VAL A 495 37.37 12.25 2.31
CA VAL A 495 38.18 13.43 2.06
C VAL A 495 39.03 13.16 0.83
N SER A 496 38.90 14.00 -0.20
CA SER A 496 39.74 13.84 -1.39
C SER A 496 41.20 14.09 -1.02
N PRO A 497 42.15 13.23 -1.43
CA PRO A 497 43.58 13.42 -1.15
C PRO A 497 44.16 14.71 -1.75
N ASP A 498 43.50 15.30 -2.77
CA ASP A 498 43.88 16.60 -3.34
C ASP A 498 43.46 17.78 -2.43
N GLU A 499 42.42 17.61 -1.62
CA GLU A 499 42.01 18.58 -0.59
C GLU A 499 42.92 18.49 0.65
N ALA A 500 43.40 17.28 0.98
CA ALA A 500 44.28 17.03 2.11
C ALA A 500 45.73 17.55 1.92
N LYS A 501 46.25 17.58 0.68
CA LYS A 501 47.63 18.04 0.39
C LYS A 501 47.82 19.56 0.43
N ASN A 502 46.75 20.35 0.39
CA ASN A 502 46.82 21.81 0.27
C ASN A 502 46.66 22.58 1.59
N LYS A 503 46.51 21.91 2.73
CA LYS A 503 46.38 22.56 4.04
C LYS A 503 47.37 21.97 5.06
N ASN A 504 48.53 22.62 5.18
CA ASN A 504 49.37 22.49 6.36
C ASN A 504 48.66 23.17 7.55
N ASP A 505 48.52 22.42 8.64
CA ASP A 505 48.01 22.81 9.96
C ASP A 505 46.49 23.07 10.08
N SER A 506 45.85 22.23 10.92
CA SER A 506 44.41 22.15 11.26
C SER A 506 43.49 21.63 10.16
N ILE A 507 43.25 20.33 10.20
CA ILE A 507 42.32 19.59 9.36
C ILE A 507 40.87 19.89 9.86
N GLU A 508 40.33 21.08 9.55
CA GLU A 508 38.90 21.38 9.72
C GLU A 508 38.12 20.77 8.55
N LEU A 509 37.70 19.50 8.69
CA LEU A 509 37.04 18.72 7.63
C LEU A 509 35.51 18.73 7.71
N CYS A 510 34.96 18.83 8.92
CA CYS A 510 33.53 18.75 9.16
C CYS A 510 32.95 20.13 9.41
N HIS A 511 31.91 20.47 8.66
CA HIS A 511 31.13 21.69 8.89
C HIS A 511 29.70 21.29 9.27
N TYR A 512 29.06 22.07 10.13
CA TYR A 512 27.61 21.94 10.37
C TYR A 512 26.89 23.24 10.02
N TRP A 513 25.60 23.10 9.76
CA TRP A 513 24.73 24.21 9.41
C TRP A 513 24.05 24.74 10.68
N ASN A 514 24.30 26.00 11.04
CA ASN A 514 23.69 26.64 12.22
C ASN A 514 22.42 27.45 11.90
N PHE A 515 21.77 27.18 10.75
CA PHE A 515 20.62 27.93 10.21
C PHE A 515 20.92 29.35 9.69
N ARG A 516 22.19 29.75 9.62
CA ARG A 516 22.64 31.01 9.00
C ARG A 516 23.83 30.82 8.07
N ASN A 517 24.80 30.01 8.47
CA ASN A 517 26.01 29.71 7.74
C ASN A 517 26.56 28.33 8.11
N TRP A 518 27.49 27.84 7.29
CA TRP A 518 28.31 26.68 7.62
C TRP A 518 29.38 27.10 8.64
N VAL A 519 29.48 26.38 9.76
CA VAL A 519 30.44 26.63 10.86
C VAL A 519 31.41 25.46 10.97
N THR A 520 32.67 25.74 11.34
CA THR A 520 33.80 24.79 11.36
C THR A 520 34.13 24.23 12.75
N ASP A 521 33.42 24.61 13.81
CA ASP A 521 33.71 24.19 15.20
C ASP A 521 33.15 22.81 15.57
N ALA A 522 32.65 22.03 14.60
CA ALA A 522 32.31 20.63 14.80
C ALA A 522 33.58 19.78 14.75
N THR A 523 34.18 19.53 15.91
CA THR A 523 35.27 18.57 16.12
C THR A 523 34.76 17.23 16.60
#